data_AF-A0A1B6M9I9-F1
#
_entry.id   AF-A0A1B6M9I9-F1
#
_cell.length_a   1.000
_cell.length_b   1.000
_cell.length_c   1.000
_cell.angle_alpha   90.00
_cell.angle_beta   90.00
_cell.angle_gamma   90.00
#
_symmetry.space_group_name_H-M   'P 1'
#
loop_
_entity.id
_entity.type
_entity.pdbx_description
1 polymer ?
#
loop_
_entity_poly.entity_id
_entity_poly.type
_entity_poly.pdbx_seq_one_letter_code
_entity_poly.pdbx_strand_id
1 'polypeptide(L)'
;RDSISAQAALMYDAVFVLVEAFNKLLRKKPDMFRNNLRRGQIFNNGTRGIDCNTSRGWVTPWEHGDKISRFLRKVELEGLTGEVRFNDDGRRMNYTLHVVEMTVNSAMVKVAEWTDEQGFNSVAAKYVRLRPPSDIEKNK
;
A
#
# COMPACT_ATOMS: atom_id res chain seq x y z
N ARG A 1 -21.17 -6.02 -10.17
CA ARG A 1 -20.49 -4.74 -9.86
C ARG A 1 -19.10 -5.14 -9.43
N ASP A 2 -18.10 -4.89 -10.27
CA ASP A 2 -16.75 -5.39 -10.01
C ASP A 2 -16.01 -4.33 -9.20
N SER A 3 -16.11 -4.42 -7.87
CA SER A 3 -15.35 -3.59 -6.95
C SER A 3 -14.11 -4.34 -6.48
N ILE A 4 -12.98 -3.65 -6.43
CA ILE A 4 -11.78 -4.14 -5.74
C ILE A 4 -11.86 -3.79 -4.26
N SER A 5 -11.42 -4.69 -3.38
CA SER A 5 -11.30 -4.37 -1.95
C SER A 5 -10.14 -3.41 -1.71
N ALA A 6 -10.22 -2.60 -0.65
CA ALA A 6 -9.11 -1.72 -0.27
C ALA A 6 -7.80 -2.49 -0.05
N GLN A 7 -7.89 -3.70 0.51
CA GLN A 7 -6.73 -4.59 0.71
C GLN A 7 -6.10 -5.00 -0.62
N ALA A 8 -6.91 -5.39 -1.61
CA ALA A 8 -6.40 -5.77 -2.92
C ALA A 8 -5.78 -4.58 -3.68
N ALA A 9 -6.38 -3.38 -3.57
CA ALA A 9 -5.79 -2.15 -4.12
C ALA A 9 -4.44 -1.81 -3.45
N LEU A 10 -4.34 -1.93 -2.11
CA LEU A 10 -3.08 -1.75 -1.39
C LEU A 10 -2.02 -2.78 -1.77
N MET A 11 -2.40 -4.05 -1.98
CA MET A 11 -1.48 -5.10 -2.43
C MET A 11 -0.95 -4.82 -3.84
N TYR A 12 -1.82 -4.33 -4.73
CA TYR A 12 -1.43 -3.92 -6.08
C TYR A 12 -0.37 -2.82 -6.00
N ASP A 13 -0.66 -1.74 -5.27
CA ASP A 13 0.28 -0.62 -5.11
C ASP A 13 1.59 -1.04 -4.45
N ALA A 14 1.55 -1.96 -3.48
CA ALA A 14 2.73 -2.49 -2.81
C ALA A 14 3.72 -3.16 -3.78
N VAL A 15 3.22 -3.86 -4.81
CA VAL A 15 4.09 -4.44 -5.84
C VAL A 15 4.82 -3.35 -6.62
N PHE A 16 4.12 -2.26 -6.99
CA PHE A 16 4.75 -1.13 -7.68
C PHE A 16 5.77 -0.41 -6.80
N VAL A 17 5.51 -0.29 -5.49
CA VAL A 17 6.50 0.25 -4.54
C VAL A 17 7.78 -0.59 -4.53
N LEU A 18 7.65 -1.92 -4.51
CA LEU A 18 8.81 -2.82 -4.57
C LEU A 18 9.57 -2.63 -5.89
N VAL A 19 8.87 -2.66 -7.03
CA VAL A 19 9.46 -2.51 -8.36
C VAL A 19 10.22 -1.19 -8.46
N GLU A 20 9.61 -0.07 -8.06
CA GLU A 20 10.22 1.25 -8.13
C GLU A 20 11.44 1.37 -7.21
N ALA A 21 11.34 0.86 -5.98
CA ALA A 21 12.46 0.85 -5.04
C ALA A 21 13.66 0.04 -5.58
N PHE A 22 13.42 -1.16 -6.10
CA PHE A 22 14.48 -2.00 -6.65
C PHE A 22 15.05 -1.45 -7.96
N ASN A 23 14.24 -0.84 -8.82
CA ASN A 23 14.73 -0.14 -10.01
C ASN A 23 15.68 1.00 -9.62
N LYS A 24 15.29 1.86 -8.66
CA LYS A 24 16.16 2.93 -8.15
C LYS A 24 17.44 2.37 -7.50
N LEU A 25 17.31 1.29 -6.74
CA LEU A 25 18.43 0.63 -6.04
C LEU A 25 19.47 0.08 -7.02
N LEU A 26 19.02 -0.73 -7.98
CA LEU A 26 19.87 -1.40 -8.96
C LEU A 26 20.45 -0.42 -9.97
N ARG A 27 19.72 0.65 -10.33
CA ARG A 27 20.29 1.74 -11.14
C ARG A 27 21.46 2.42 -10.44
N LYS A 28 21.40 2.57 -9.10
CA LYS A 28 22.47 3.20 -8.31
C LYS A 28 23.63 2.25 -8.02
N LYS A 29 23.38 0.95 -7.83
CA LYS A 29 24.40 -0.08 -7.59
C LYS A 29 23.99 -1.42 -8.24
N PRO A 30 24.35 -1.63 -9.53
CA PRO A 30 23.97 -2.82 -10.28
C PRO A 30 24.48 -4.13 -9.64
N ASP A 31 25.71 -4.12 -9.13
CA ASP A 31 26.36 -5.29 -8.53
C ASP A 31 26.04 -5.50 -7.04
N MET A 32 25.02 -4.82 -6.49
CA MET A 32 24.71 -4.88 -5.04
C MET A 32 24.59 -6.31 -4.53
N PHE A 33 23.88 -7.17 -5.26
CA PHE A 33 23.56 -8.54 -4.83
C PHE A 33 24.50 -9.60 -5.41
N ARG A 34 25.57 -9.20 -6.12
CA ARG A 34 26.48 -10.12 -6.82
C ARG A 34 27.09 -11.17 -5.90
N ASN A 35 27.37 -10.81 -4.64
CA ASN A 35 27.95 -11.73 -3.66
C ASN A 35 26.90 -12.58 -2.93
N ASN A 36 25.65 -12.14 -2.89
CA ASN A 36 24.56 -12.82 -2.19
C ASN A 36 23.97 -13.97 -3.01
N LEU A 37 23.92 -13.87 -4.35
CA LEU A 37 23.41 -14.95 -5.20
C LEU A 37 24.56 -15.82 -5.70
N ARG A 38 24.75 -16.99 -5.09
CA ARG A 38 25.72 -18.00 -5.54
C ARG A 38 25.03 -19.32 -5.80
N ARG A 39 25.10 -19.84 -7.03
CA ARG A 39 24.52 -21.14 -7.43
C ARG A 39 23.03 -21.29 -7.06
N GLY A 40 22.23 -20.25 -7.29
CA GLY A 40 20.79 -20.24 -6.98
C GLY A 40 20.44 -20.15 -5.49
N GLN A 41 21.44 -19.92 -4.62
CA GLN A 41 21.25 -19.77 -3.18
C GLN A 41 21.55 -18.33 -2.77
N ILE A 42 20.80 -17.85 -1.77
CA ILE A 42 21.00 -16.55 -1.15
C ILE A 42 21.95 -16.72 0.03
N PHE A 43 22.97 -15.86 0.11
CA PHE A 43 23.93 -15.81 1.20
C PHE A 43 23.87 -14.45 1.90
N ASN A 44 24.03 -14.44 3.22
CA ASN A 44 24.17 -13.25 4.04
C ASN A 44 25.49 -13.37 4.83
N ASN A 45 26.49 -12.56 4.50
CA ASN A 45 27.78 -12.61 5.20
C ASN A 45 28.38 -14.04 5.35
N GLY A 46 28.31 -14.84 4.29
CA GLY A 46 28.83 -16.21 4.26
C GLY A 46 27.89 -17.31 4.80
N THR A 47 26.81 -16.96 5.50
CA THR A 47 25.76 -17.93 5.87
C THR A 47 24.73 -18.07 4.75
N ARG A 48 24.12 -19.26 4.62
CA ARG A 48 23.05 -19.49 3.64
C ARG A 48 21.74 -18.93 4.21
N GLY A 49 21.18 -17.92 3.56
CA GLY A 49 19.93 -17.27 3.96
C GLY A 49 20.04 -16.48 5.27
N ILE A 50 18.91 -16.34 5.96
CA ILE A 50 18.79 -15.69 7.27
C ILE A 50 18.13 -16.71 8.21
N ASP A 51 18.81 -17.06 9.30
CA ASP A 51 18.23 -17.89 10.37
C ASP A 51 17.59 -16.97 11.41
N CYS A 52 16.25 -16.99 11.48
CA CYS A 52 15.47 -16.19 12.42
C CYS A 52 15.27 -16.87 13.78
N ASN A 53 15.84 -18.06 14.00
CA ASN A 53 15.70 -18.78 15.26
C ASN A 53 16.52 -18.14 16.38
N THR A 54 15.87 -17.33 17.21
CA THR A 54 16.49 -16.61 18.33
C THR A 54 16.96 -17.51 19.47
N SER A 55 16.51 -18.76 19.53
CA SER A 55 16.99 -19.72 20.56
C SER A 55 18.46 -20.10 20.37
N ARG A 56 19.02 -19.87 19.17
CA ARG A 56 20.41 -20.18 18.82
C ARG A 56 21.34 -18.98 18.96
N GLY A 57 20.87 -17.88 19.54
CA GLY A 57 21.65 -16.66 19.74
C GLY A 57 21.19 -15.50 18.87
N TRP A 58 22.12 -14.56 18.62
CA TRP A 58 21.83 -13.32 17.90
C TRP A 58 21.58 -13.56 16.41
N VAL A 59 20.46 -13.03 15.89
CA VAL A 59 20.13 -13.07 14.47
C VAL A 59 21.00 -12.06 13.72
N THR A 60 21.78 -12.53 12.75
CA THR A 60 22.56 -11.63 11.87
C THR A 60 21.62 -11.00 10.85
N PRO A 61 21.38 -9.68 10.89
CA PRO A 61 20.51 -9.01 9.92
C PRO A 61 21.08 -9.10 8.51
N TRP A 62 20.24 -8.91 7.50
CA TRP A 62 20.72 -8.87 6.13
C TRP A 62 21.57 -7.62 5.89
N GLU A 63 22.78 -7.79 5.36
CA GLU A 63 23.75 -6.72 5.10
C GLU A 63 23.23 -5.57 4.19
N HIS A 64 22.16 -5.81 3.43
CA HIS A 64 21.53 -4.80 2.56
C HIS A 64 20.20 -4.26 3.08
N GLY A 65 19.69 -4.78 4.21
CA GLY A 65 18.36 -4.49 4.71
C GLY A 65 18.11 -3.00 4.96
N ASP A 66 19.04 -2.33 5.66
CA ASP A 66 18.94 -0.89 5.92
C ASP A 66 18.93 -0.06 4.61
N LYS A 67 19.76 -0.42 3.63
CA LYS A 67 19.77 0.29 2.34
C LYS A 67 18.46 0.10 1.60
N ILE A 68 17.95 -1.12 1.51
CA ILE A 68 16.66 -1.42 0.85
C ILE A 68 15.52 -0.67 1.53
N SER A 69 15.48 -0.68 2.87
CA SER A 69 14.49 0.03 3.67
C SER A 69 14.47 1.53 3.36
N ARG A 70 15.65 2.16 3.20
CA ARG A 70 15.73 3.58 2.79
C ARG A 70 15.23 3.85 1.37
N PHE A 71 15.42 2.91 0.44
CA PHE A 71 14.91 3.08 -0.93
C PHE A 71 13.39 2.94 -0.97
N LEU A 72 12.82 2.00 -0.20
CA LEU A 72 11.37 1.84 -0.05
C LEU A 72 10.72 3.10 0.52
N ARG A 73 11.31 3.71 1.57
CA ARG A 73 10.79 4.96 2.15
C ARG A 73 10.83 6.17 1.22
N LYS A 74 11.68 6.14 0.18
CA LYS A 74 11.82 7.21 -0.82
C LYS A 74 11.02 6.97 -2.10
N VAL A 75 10.12 5.99 -2.08
CA VAL A 75 9.18 5.79 -3.19
C VAL A 75 8.10 6.86 -3.11
N GLU A 76 7.81 7.42 -4.28
CA GLU A 76 6.73 8.38 -4.54
C GLU A 76 6.15 7.96 -5.89
N LEU A 77 4.88 7.57 -5.90
CA LEU A 77 4.14 7.14 -7.08
C LEU A 77 2.63 7.35 -6.91
N GLU A 78 1.90 7.33 -8.02
CA GLU A 78 0.44 7.31 -8.04
C GLU A 78 -0.05 5.87 -8.28
N GLY A 79 -0.87 5.36 -7.36
CA GLY A 79 -1.43 4.01 -7.40
C GLY A 79 -2.96 4.00 -7.34
N LEU A 80 -3.55 2.82 -7.20
CA LEU A 80 -5.00 2.65 -7.04
C LEU A 80 -5.51 3.30 -5.74
N THR A 81 -4.65 3.44 -4.74
CA THR A 81 -4.93 4.12 -3.46
C THR A 81 -4.54 5.60 -3.46
N GLY A 82 -4.41 6.21 -4.64
CA GLY A 82 -3.97 7.59 -4.80
C GLY A 82 -2.45 7.72 -4.65
N GLU A 83 -2.01 8.84 -4.09
CA GLU A 83 -0.59 9.09 -3.89
C GLU A 83 0.01 8.15 -2.82
N VAL A 84 1.13 7.52 -3.15
CA VAL A 84 1.87 6.59 -2.30
C VAL A 84 3.21 7.20 -1.94
N ARG A 85 3.32 7.71 -0.72
CA ARG A 85 4.54 8.26 -0.12
C ARG A 85 4.69 7.82 1.32
N PHE A 86 5.94 7.79 1.80
CA PHE A 86 6.24 7.35 3.16
C PHE A 86 7.10 8.38 3.90
N ASN A 87 6.92 8.44 5.22
CA ASN A 87 7.81 9.19 6.10
C ASN A 87 9.07 8.39 6.46
N ASP A 88 9.96 9.00 7.23
CA ASP A 88 11.21 8.37 7.68
C ASP A 88 10.99 7.14 8.56
N ASP A 89 9.82 7.01 9.19
CA ASP A 89 9.39 5.83 9.94
C ASP A 89 8.71 4.75 9.07
N GLY A 90 8.50 5.01 7.78
CA GLY A 90 7.82 4.11 6.85
C GLY A 90 6.29 4.14 6.92
N ARG A 91 5.68 5.15 7.55
CA ARG A 91 4.24 5.37 7.56
C ARG A 91 3.81 6.12 6.31
N ARG A 92 2.61 5.83 5.76
CA ARG A 92 2.03 6.62 4.67
C ARG A 92 1.88 8.08 5.12
N MET A 93 2.20 9.02 4.23
CA MET A 93 2.02 10.45 4.43
C MET A 93 1.33 11.07 3.22
N ASN A 94 0.70 12.23 3.44
CA ASN A 94 0.02 13.02 2.42
C ASN A 94 -0.94 12.15 1.60
N TYR A 95 -1.86 11.50 2.31
CA TYR A 95 -2.86 10.62 1.74
C TYR A 95 -4.25 11.17 1.97
N THR A 96 -5.17 10.85 1.06
CA THR A 96 -6.56 11.28 1.13
C THR A 96 -7.49 10.11 1.37
N LEU A 97 -8.42 10.27 2.29
CA LEU A 97 -9.53 9.35 2.54
C LEU A 97 -10.84 9.99 2.09
N HIS A 98 -11.69 9.21 1.44
CA HIS A 98 -13.05 9.66 1.13
C HIS A 98 -13.98 9.36 2.32
N VAL A 99 -14.68 10.38 2.81
CA VAL A 99 -15.77 10.20 3.76
C VAL A 99 -17.07 10.07 2.98
N VAL A 100 -17.78 8.99 3.21
CA VAL A 100 -19.00 8.63 2.49
C VAL A 100 -20.17 8.49 3.43
N GLU A 101 -21.33 8.94 3.00
CA GLU A 101 -22.61 8.81 3.70
C GLU A 101 -23.51 7.83 2.94
N MET A 102 -24.28 7.05 3.68
CA MET A 102 -25.33 6.18 3.13
C MET A 102 -26.66 6.55 3.77
N THR A 103 -27.69 6.76 2.94
CA THR A 103 -29.06 6.95 3.40
C THR A 103 -29.96 5.85 2.84
N VAL A 104 -31.12 5.63 3.45
CA VAL A 104 -32.05 4.53 3.11
C VAL A 104 -32.42 4.51 1.63
N ASN A 105 -32.52 5.68 1.00
CA ASN A 105 -33.00 5.83 -0.38
C ASN A 105 -31.94 6.41 -1.33
N SER A 106 -30.67 6.48 -0.93
CA SER A 106 -29.59 7.01 -1.78
C SER A 106 -28.48 5.99 -2.01
N ALA A 107 -27.76 6.17 -3.12
CA ALA A 107 -26.46 5.55 -3.27
C ALA A 107 -25.51 6.04 -2.15
N MET A 108 -24.41 5.32 -1.94
CA MET A 108 -23.29 5.83 -1.16
C MET A 108 -22.73 7.09 -1.84
N VAL A 109 -22.65 8.19 -1.09
CA VAL A 109 -22.27 9.51 -1.63
C VAL A 109 -21.08 10.02 -0.85
N LYS A 110 -20.07 10.54 -1.55
CA LYS A 110 -18.95 11.24 -0.93
C LYS A 110 -19.43 12.59 -0.40
N VAL A 111 -19.18 12.83 0.88
CA VAL A 111 -19.61 14.04 1.60
C VAL A 111 -18.44 14.87 2.11
N ALA A 112 -17.25 14.27 2.21
CA ALA A 112 -16.02 14.98 2.56
C ALA A 112 -14.78 14.22 2.07
N GLU A 113 -13.64 14.91 2.14
CA GLU A 113 -12.32 14.33 2.11
C GLU A 113 -11.67 14.50 3.49
N TRP A 114 -10.83 13.55 3.87
CA TRP A 114 -9.95 13.68 5.02
C TRP A 114 -8.50 13.51 4.57
N THR A 115 -7.62 14.39 5.02
CA THR A 115 -6.17 14.24 4.81
C THR A 115 -5.44 14.27 6.14
N ASP A 116 -4.25 13.68 6.18
CA ASP A 116 -3.39 13.69 7.37
C ASP A 116 -2.86 15.09 7.71
N GLU A 117 -2.86 16.01 6.75
CA GLU A 117 -2.40 17.40 6.93
C GLU A 117 -3.53 18.37 7.33
N GLN A 118 -4.72 18.23 6.74
CA GLN A 118 -5.80 19.22 6.85
C GLN A 118 -6.99 18.70 7.66
N GLY A 119 -7.04 17.41 7.96
CA GLY A 119 -8.18 16.80 8.62
C GLY A 119 -9.39 16.76 7.70
N PHE A 120 -10.58 16.98 8.27
CA PHE A 120 -11.86 16.84 7.57
C PHE A 120 -12.21 18.10 6.75
N ASN A 121 -12.45 17.91 5.46
CA ASN A 121 -12.84 18.94 4.51
C ASN A 121 -14.15 18.54 3.82
N SER A 122 -15.25 19.23 4.13
CA SER A 122 -16.55 18.93 3.51
C SER A 122 -16.56 19.25 2.01
N VAL A 123 -17.29 18.45 1.24
CA VAL A 123 -17.50 18.67 -0.19
C VAL A 123 -18.99 18.71 -0.50
N ALA A 124 -19.37 19.39 -1.58
CA ALA A 124 -20.76 19.43 -2.02
C ALA A 124 -21.23 18.03 -2.44
N ALA A 125 -22.03 17.39 -1.57
CA ALA A 125 -22.55 16.05 -1.79
C ALA A 125 -23.58 16.02 -2.93
N LYS A 126 -23.43 15.07 -3.85
CA LYS A 126 -24.38 14.84 -4.95
C LYS A 126 -25.20 13.59 -4.68
N TYR A 127 -26.36 13.77 -4.05
CA TYR A 127 -27.24 12.66 -3.70
C TYR A 127 -27.93 12.07 -4.93
N VAL A 128 -27.73 10.77 -5.14
CA VAL A 128 -28.43 10.00 -6.18
C VAL A 128 -29.46 9.12 -5.50
N ARG A 129 -30.75 9.36 -5.78
CA ARG A 129 -31.83 8.49 -5.30
C ARG A 129 -31.75 7.14 -6.00
N LEU A 130 -31.76 6.06 -5.21
CA LEU A 130 -31.96 4.73 -5.75
C LEU A 130 -33.43 4.57 -6.13
N ARG A 131 -33.71 3.97 -7.28
CA ARG A 131 -35.11 3.64 -7.63
C ARG A 131 -35.64 2.68 -6.56
N PRO A 132 -36.83 2.92 -5.99
CA PRO A 132 -37.44 1.94 -5.10
C PRO A 132 -37.60 0.61 -5.86
N PRO A 133 -37.43 -0.54 -5.19
CA PRO A 133 -37.78 -1.83 -5.78
C PRO A 133 -39.23 -1.74 -6.26
N SER A 134 -39.47 -1.95 -7.55
CA SER A 134 -40.81 -1.84 -8.16
C SER A 134 -41.76 -2.97 -7.76
N ASP A 135 -41.34 -3.89 -6.91
CA ASP A 135 -42.10 -5.07 -6.55
C ASP A 135 -42.62 -4.94 -5.11
N ILE A 136 -43.58 -4.03 -4.92
CA ILE A 136 -44.52 -4.21 -3.82
C ILE A 136 -45.47 -5.31 -4.30
N GLU A 137 -45.15 -6.57 -3.99
CA GLU A 137 -46.14 -7.65 -4.06
C GLU A 137 -47.28 -7.27 -3.13
N LYS A 138 -48.35 -6.71 -3.70
CA LYS A 138 -49.62 -6.57 -2.98
C LYS A 138 -50.14 -7.98 -2.78
N ASN A 139 -50.18 -8.43 -1.52
CA ASN A 139 -50.89 -9.63 -1.14
C ASN A 139 -52.31 -9.57 -1.72
N LYS A 140 -52.63 -10.52 -2.60
CA LYS A 140 -54.00 -10.78 -3.05
C LYS A 140 -54.73 -11.57 -1.99
#